data_AF-A0A4V2JYZ9-F1
#
_entry.id   AF-A0A4V2JYZ9-F1
#
_cell.length_a   1.000
_cell.length_b   1.000
_cell.length_c   1.000
_cell.angle_alpha   90.00
_cell.angle_beta   90.00
_cell.angle_gamma   90.00
#
_symmetry.space_group_name_H-M   'P 1'
#
loop_
_entity.id
_entity.type
_entity.pdbx_description
1 polymer ?
#
loop_
_entity_poly.entity_id
_entity_poly.type
_entity_poly.pdbx_seq_one_letter_code
_entity_poly.pdbx_strand_id
1 'polypeptide(L)'
;MLIPINIDLPGPSTPRRPNLPPQLIQFGTDELILIELQGSLEVEGNRDGQLVGKLRVDAVTKPTLVIGHHLLEGKMVSLNKPLAVLLRHDARASHDGADEDASMDMDGPLKGGEAKSWDMIAIVKRKMVFSKRPMPIASSTKGITAPLSRIGSKP
;
A
#
# COMPACT_ATOMS: atom_id res chain seq x y z
N MET A 1 28.15 -13.47 -3.78
CA MET A 1 26.88 -13.67 -4.51
C MET A 1 26.52 -12.34 -5.14
N LEU A 2 26.35 -12.29 -6.47
CA LEU A 2 25.89 -11.10 -7.20
C LEU A 2 24.41 -11.30 -7.53
N ILE A 3 23.57 -10.31 -7.25
CA ILE A 3 22.14 -10.34 -7.55
C ILE A 3 21.88 -9.28 -8.62
N PRO A 4 21.36 -9.64 -9.81
CA PRO A 4 21.02 -8.67 -10.84
C PRO A 4 19.82 -7.82 -10.41
N ILE A 5 19.93 -6.50 -10.61
CA ILE A 5 18.85 -5.54 -10.41
C ILE A 5 18.61 -4.81 -11.73
N ASN A 6 17.44 -5.01 -12.33
CA ASN A 6 17.01 -4.27 -13.50
C ASN A 6 16.43 -2.92 -13.06
N ILE A 7 16.62 -1.89 -13.86
CA ILE A 7 16.07 -0.56 -13.59
C ILE A 7 14.92 -0.33 -14.56
N ASP A 8 13.69 -0.40 -14.06
CA ASP A 8 12.46 -0.15 -14.82
C ASP A 8 11.70 1.02 -14.18
N LEU A 9 12.32 2.21 -14.26
CA LEU A 9 11.75 3.43 -13.72
C LEU A 9 10.91 4.13 -14.80
N PRO A 10 9.68 4.59 -14.47
CA PRO A 10 8.87 5.37 -15.39
C PRO A 10 9.62 6.67 -15.71
N GLY A 11 9.96 6.85 -16.97
CA GLY A 11 10.60 8.04 -17.51
C GLY A 11 9.61 8.88 -18.32
N PRO A 12 9.96 10.12 -18.68
CA PRO A 12 9.10 10.99 -19.49
C PRO A 12 8.74 10.41 -20.86
N SER A 13 9.48 9.40 -21.34
CA SER A 13 9.31 8.74 -22.64
C SER A 13 8.75 7.31 -22.55
N THR A 14 8.53 6.75 -21.36
CA THR A 14 8.02 5.38 -21.18
C THR A 14 6.61 5.41 -20.56
N PRO A 15 5.54 5.32 -21.38
CA PRO A 15 4.16 5.44 -20.90
C PRO A 15 3.63 4.16 -20.24
N ARG A 16 4.35 3.03 -20.36
CA ARG A 16 3.90 1.74 -19.84
C ARG A 16 4.46 1.54 -18.44
N ARG A 17 3.64 1.87 -17.44
CA ARG A 17 3.92 1.57 -16.04
C ARG A 17 3.88 0.05 -15.84
N PRO A 18 4.76 -0.53 -15.02
CA PRO A 18 4.52 -1.85 -14.47
C PRO A 18 3.14 -1.85 -13.78
N ASN A 19 2.38 -2.93 -13.90
CA ASN A 19 1.18 -3.11 -13.09
C ASN A 19 1.61 -3.06 -11.62
N LEU A 20 1.43 -1.92 -10.97
CA LEU A 20 1.73 -1.79 -9.56
C LEU A 20 0.84 -2.79 -8.82
N PRO A 21 1.40 -3.58 -7.90
CA PRO A 21 0.59 -4.45 -7.07
C PRO A 21 -0.37 -3.58 -6.25
N PRO A 22 -1.54 -4.11 -5.85
CA PRO A 22 -2.63 -3.31 -5.29
C PRO A 22 -2.26 -2.59 -3.97
N GLN A 23 -1.16 -2.97 -3.32
CA GLN A 23 -0.65 -2.29 -2.12
C GLN A 23 0.11 -0.99 -2.44
N LEU A 24 0.49 -0.77 -3.70
CA LEU A 24 1.19 0.43 -4.16
C LEU A 24 0.23 1.32 -4.95
N ILE A 25 0.03 2.53 -4.46
CA ILE A 25 -0.78 3.55 -5.12
C ILE A 25 0.08 4.77 -5.42
N GLN A 26 -0.13 5.35 -6.58
CA GLN A 26 0.53 6.56 -7.02
C GLN A 26 -0.06 7.79 -6.32
N PHE A 27 0.80 8.71 -5.91
CA PHE A 27 0.41 10.00 -5.38
C PHE A 27 0.73 11.12 -6.38
N GLY A 28 -0.29 11.85 -6.83
CA GLY A 28 -0.12 12.94 -7.80
C GLY A 28 0.32 12.45 -9.18
N THR A 29 1.26 13.17 -9.80
CA THR A 29 1.61 12.98 -11.21
C THR A 29 2.58 11.83 -11.49
N ASP A 30 3.43 11.41 -10.53
CA ASP A 30 4.33 10.26 -10.77
C ASP A 30 5.10 9.71 -9.56
N GLU A 31 4.71 10.04 -8.32
CA GLU A 31 5.52 9.68 -7.15
C GLU A 31 4.86 8.59 -6.30
N LEU A 32 5.66 7.60 -5.91
CA LEU A 32 5.32 6.74 -4.77
C LEU A 32 5.71 7.45 -3.48
N ILE A 33 4.77 7.45 -2.53
CA ILE A 33 4.98 7.98 -1.19
C ILE A 33 4.83 6.84 -0.19
N LEU A 34 5.79 6.73 0.72
CA LEU A 34 5.70 5.80 1.84
C LEU A 34 4.73 6.36 2.90
N ILE A 35 3.75 5.57 3.31
CA ILE A 35 2.91 5.86 4.48
C ILE A 35 3.52 5.14 5.68
N GLU A 36 3.87 5.88 6.71
CA GLU A 36 4.48 5.37 7.94
C GLU A 36 3.57 5.65 9.14
N LEU A 37 3.16 4.59 9.83
CA LEU A 37 2.30 4.62 11.00
C LEU A 37 3.10 4.19 12.23
N GLN A 38 3.08 4.97 13.31
CA GLN A 38 3.66 4.56 14.58
C GLN A 38 2.66 3.71 15.38
N GLY A 39 2.89 2.40 15.43
CA GLY A 39 2.04 1.44 16.13
C GLY A 39 1.77 0.21 15.27
N SER A 40 0.80 -0.61 15.68
CA SER A 40 0.28 -1.74 14.92
C SER A 40 -1.15 -1.47 14.44
N LEU A 41 -1.51 -2.03 13.29
CA LEU A 41 -2.90 -2.08 12.84
C LEU A 41 -3.50 -3.40 13.32
N GLU A 42 -4.41 -3.30 14.29
CA GLU A 42 -5.20 -4.44 14.77
C GLU A 42 -6.44 -4.59 13.88
N VAL A 43 -6.59 -5.75 13.25
CA VAL A 43 -7.72 -6.10 12.39
C VAL A 43 -8.12 -7.53 12.67
N GLU A 44 -9.41 -7.77 12.83
CA GLU A 44 -10.00 -9.10 12.97
C GLU A 44 -10.40 -9.67 11.60
N GLY A 45 -10.17 -10.97 11.37
CA GLY A 45 -10.56 -11.65 10.13
C GLY A 45 -9.60 -11.48 8.94
N ASN A 46 -10.10 -11.76 7.73
CA ASN A 46 -9.33 -11.64 6.48
C ASN A 46 -9.16 -10.16 6.10
N ARG A 47 -7.92 -9.75 5.80
CA ARG A 47 -7.50 -8.37 5.52
C ARG A 47 -7.40 -8.07 4.02
N ASP A 48 -7.46 -9.09 3.18
CA ASP A 48 -7.14 -8.97 1.76
C ASP A 48 -8.21 -8.14 1.02
N GLY A 49 -7.74 -7.09 0.34
CA GLY A 49 -8.59 -6.17 -0.43
C GLY A 49 -9.55 -5.31 0.40
N GLN A 50 -9.48 -5.36 1.73
CA GLN A 50 -10.40 -4.63 2.59
C GLN A 50 -10.01 -3.15 2.76
N LEU A 51 -11.01 -2.29 2.87
CA LEU A 51 -10.81 -0.87 3.14
C LEU A 51 -10.35 -0.66 4.58
N VAL A 52 -9.09 -0.31 4.78
CA VAL A 52 -8.52 -0.01 6.10
C VAL A 52 -8.92 1.37 6.61
N GLY A 53 -9.03 2.37 5.73
CA GLY A 53 -9.26 3.74 6.15
C GLY A 53 -9.32 4.75 5.01
N LYS A 54 -9.46 6.02 5.36
CA LYS A 54 -9.53 7.15 4.42
C LYS A 54 -8.37 8.10 4.66
N LEU A 55 -7.46 8.17 3.69
CA LEU A 55 -6.39 9.17 3.66
C LEU A 55 -6.92 10.44 2.98
N ARG A 56 -6.76 11.59 3.64
CA ARG A 56 -7.00 12.91 3.07
C ARG A 56 -5.67 13.63 2.94
N VAL A 57 -5.40 14.14 1.75
CA VAL A 57 -4.22 14.93 1.45
C VAL A 57 -4.67 16.14 0.65
N ASP A 58 -4.25 17.31 1.08
CA ASP A 58 -4.45 18.56 0.36
C ASP A 58 -3.14 19.36 0.37
N ALA A 59 -3.11 20.46 -0.39
CA ALA A 59 -1.91 21.29 -0.51
C ALA A 59 -1.71 22.26 0.67
N VAL A 60 -2.71 22.44 1.53
CA VAL A 60 -2.79 23.56 2.48
C VAL A 60 -2.74 23.08 3.94
N THR A 61 -3.30 21.91 4.20
CA THR A 61 -3.46 21.29 5.51
C THR A 61 -2.56 20.05 5.64
N LYS A 62 -2.51 19.54 6.87
CA LYS A 62 -1.71 18.35 7.18
C LYS A 62 -2.44 17.11 6.69
N PRO A 63 -1.73 16.10 6.14
CA PRO A 63 -2.37 14.86 5.76
C PRO A 63 -3.04 14.23 6.98
N THR A 64 -4.27 13.75 6.81
CA THR A 64 -5.02 13.08 7.87
C THR A 64 -5.44 11.70 7.40
N LEU A 65 -5.37 10.72 8.31
CA LEU A 65 -5.76 9.34 8.05
C LEU A 65 -6.82 8.93 9.06
N VAL A 66 -7.98 8.52 8.56
CA VAL A 66 -9.07 7.98 9.38
C VAL A 66 -9.10 6.47 9.28
N ILE A 67 -8.92 5.77 10.41
CA ILE A 67 -9.01 4.31 10.53
C ILE A 67 -10.01 3.99 11.64
N GLY A 68 -11.14 3.36 11.30
CA GLY A 68 -12.24 3.16 12.25
C GLY A 68 -12.68 4.49 12.88
N HIS A 69 -12.63 4.57 14.22
CA HIS A 69 -12.97 5.77 15.00
C HIS A 69 -11.76 6.68 15.31
N HIS A 70 -10.60 6.37 14.72
CA HIS A 70 -9.36 7.10 14.97
C HIS A 70 -9.05 8.09 13.85
N LEU A 71 -8.72 9.31 14.23
CA LEU A 71 -8.13 10.33 13.39
C LEU A 71 -6.63 10.43 13.71
N LEU A 72 -5.80 10.17 12.71
CA LEU A 72 -4.36 10.34 12.78
C LEU A 72 -3.98 11.59 11.99
N GLU A 73 -3.31 12.53 12.65
CA GLU A 73 -2.66 13.65 11.99
C GLU A 73 -1.24 13.29 11.59
N GLY A 74 -0.92 13.46 10.32
CA GLY A 74 0.40 13.20 9.77
C GLY A 74 1.12 14.47 9.33
N LYS A 75 2.29 14.26 8.71
CA LYS A 75 3.05 15.28 8.00
C LYS A 75 3.80 14.67 6.82
N MET A 76 3.98 15.46 5.76
CA MET A 76 4.84 15.11 4.63
C MET A 76 6.31 15.42 4.99
N VAL A 77 7.21 14.46 4.79
CA VAL A 77 8.64 14.59 5.13
C VAL A 77 9.49 14.07 3.98
N SER A 78 10.54 14.82 3.61
CA SER A 78 11.56 14.35 2.67
C SER A 78 12.52 13.39 3.35
N LEU A 79 12.83 12.28 2.67
CA LEU A 79 13.80 11.30 3.14
C LEU A 79 15.22 11.82 2.87
N ASN A 80 16.07 11.78 3.89
CA ASN A 80 17.51 12.06 3.72
C ASN A 80 18.20 11.02 2.84
N LYS A 81 17.72 9.78 2.86
CA LYS A 81 18.14 8.67 2.01
C LYS A 81 16.92 8.13 1.26
N PRO A 82 16.79 8.37 -0.05
CA PRO A 82 15.72 7.80 -0.85
C PRO A 82 15.71 6.27 -0.79
N LEU A 83 14.53 5.67 -0.89
CA LEU A 83 14.34 4.22 -0.86
C LEU A 83 13.98 3.71 -2.25
N ALA A 84 14.66 2.67 -2.72
CA ALA A 84 14.26 1.95 -3.92
C ALA A 84 13.16 0.93 -3.57
N VAL A 85 12.11 0.88 -4.39
CA VAL A 85 11.11 -0.19 -4.34
C VAL A 85 11.53 -1.25 -5.35
N LEU A 86 11.77 -2.46 -4.84
CA LEU A 86 12.22 -3.59 -5.64
C LEU A 86 11.11 -4.64 -5.69
N LEU A 87 10.75 -5.07 -6.90
CA LEU A 87 9.89 -6.21 -7.14
C LEU A 87 10.78 -7.44 -7.34
N ARG A 88 10.53 -8.51 -6.58
CA ARG A 88 11.25 -9.77 -6.74
C ARG A 88 10.55 -10.64 -7.76
N HIS A 89 11.32 -11.23 -8.66
CA HIS A 89 10.85 -12.31 -9.53
C HIS A 89 11.42 -13.63 -9.04
N ASP A 90 10.54 -14.56 -8.68
CA ASP A 90 10.91 -15.94 -8.43
C ASP A 90 10.68 -16.74 -9.71
N ALA A 91 11.71 -17.44 -10.19
CA ALA A 91 11.71 -18.17 -11.46
C ALA A 91 10.79 -19.40 -11.52
N ARG A 92 9.83 -19.55 -10.59
CA ARG A 92 8.99 -20.75 -10.43
C ARG A 92 7.52 -20.58 -10.77
N ALA A 93 7.07 -19.40 -11.19
CA ALA A 93 5.64 -19.15 -11.43
C ALA A 93 5.21 -19.32 -12.90
N SER A 94 5.85 -20.23 -13.64
CA SER A 94 5.35 -20.72 -14.94
C SER A 94 5.35 -22.25 -14.94
N HIS A 95 4.50 -22.83 -14.10
CA HIS A 95 4.06 -24.20 -14.26
C HIS A 95 2.54 -24.19 -14.39
N ASP A 96 2.07 -23.56 -15.48
CA ASP A 96 0.74 -23.86 -16.02
C ASP A 96 0.79 -25.26 -16.64
N GLY A 97 -0.25 -26.04 -16.35
CA GLY A 97 -0.20 -27.50 -16.36
C GLY A 97 -0.03 -28.19 -17.72
N ALA A 98 0.57 -29.36 -17.62
CA ALA A 98 0.29 -30.53 -18.44
C ALA A 98 0.68 -31.75 -17.61
N ASP A 99 -0.26 -32.68 -17.47
CA ASP A 99 -0.08 -33.99 -16.85
C ASP A 99 1.11 -34.76 -17.46
N GLU A 100 1.77 -35.61 -16.67
CA GLU A 100 1.97 -37.05 -16.96
C GLU A 100 2.99 -37.67 -15.98
N ASP A 101 2.58 -38.81 -15.41
CA ASP A 101 3.40 -39.73 -14.63
C ASP A 101 4.70 -40.12 -15.35
N ALA A 102 5.86 -39.92 -14.69
CA ALA A 102 7.05 -40.74 -14.91
C ALA A 102 8.04 -40.60 -13.75
N SER A 103 8.16 -41.65 -12.95
CA SER A 103 9.25 -41.89 -12.02
C SER A 103 10.60 -41.99 -12.73
N MET A 104 11.60 -41.19 -12.33
CA MET A 104 13.02 -41.59 -12.37
C MET A 104 13.80 -40.89 -11.26
N ASP A 105 14.30 -41.67 -10.30
CA ASP A 105 15.37 -41.29 -9.39
C ASP A 105 16.64 -40.95 -10.20
N MET A 106 17.12 -39.71 -10.07
CA MET A 106 18.43 -39.30 -10.60
C MET A 106 19.18 -38.54 -9.51
N ASP A 107 20.10 -39.26 -8.88
CA ASP A 107 21.08 -38.77 -7.92
C ASP A 107 22.13 -37.92 -8.68
N GLY A 108 22.08 -36.60 -8.52
CA GLY A 108 22.96 -35.65 -9.22
C GLY A 108 23.08 -34.31 -8.49
N PRO A 109 24.30 -33.80 -8.20
CA PRO A 109 24.46 -32.63 -7.35
C PRO A 109 24.43 -31.35 -8.17
N LEU A 110 23.25 -30.79 -8.45
CA LEU A 110 23.12 -29.40 -8.92
C LEU A 110 21.87 -28.73 -8.34
N LYS A 111 21.92 -28.37 -7.06
CA LYS A 111 21.16 -27.21 -6.56
C LYS A 111 21.78 -25.93 -7.14
N GLY A 112 21.63 -25.73 -8.45
CA GLY A 112 21.84 -24.44 -9.08
C GLY A 112 20.81 -23.48 -8.51
N GLY A 113 21.24 -22.61 -7.60
CA GLY A 113 20.37 -21.59 -7.02
C GLY A 113 19.79 -20.75 -8.15
N GLU A 114 18.48 -20.88 -8.39
CA GLU A 114 17.75 -20.05 -9.33
C GLU A 114 18.13 -18.58 -9.14
N ALA A 115 18.54 -17.94 -10.23
CA ALA A 115 18.93 -16.54 -10.21
C ALA A 115 17.71 -15.69 -9.85
N LYS A 116 17.64 -15.25 -8.58
CA LYS A 116 16.66 -14.27 -8.13
C LYS A 116 16.96 -12.95 -8.86
N SER A 117 16.07 -12.51 -9.74
CA SER A 117 16.13 -11.18 -10.34
C SER A 117 15.20 -10.22 -9.61
N TRP A 118 15.57 -8.95 -9.65
CA TRP A 118 14.80 -7.87 -9.03
C TRP A 118 14.64 -6.72 -10.01
N ASP A 119 13.46 -6.13 -10.02
CA ASP A 119 13.17 -4.95 -10.82
C ASP A 119 12.98 -3.75 -9.88
N MET A 120 13.76 -2.69 -10.10
CA MET A 120 13.56 -1.41 -9.42
C MET A 120 12.43 -0.67 -10.11
N ILE A 121 11.26 -0.63 -9.47
CA ILE A 121 10.03 -0.06 -10.03
C ILE A 121 9.79 1.39 -9.61
N ALA A 122 10.44 1.86 -8.53
CA ALA A 122 10.30 3.24 -8.07
C ALA A 122 11.42 3.68 -7.12
N ILE A 123 11.58 5.00 -7.00
CA ILE A 123 12.40 5.64 -5.97
C ILE A 123 11.52 6.54 -5.11
N VAL A 124 11.34 6.16 -3.85
CA VAL A 124 10.59 6.93 -2.85
C VAL A 124 11.51 7.98 -2.23
N LYS A 125 11.18 9.26 -2.43
CA LYS A 125 11.95 10.40 -1.89
C LYS A 125 11.27 11.04 -0.68
N ARG A 126 9.99 10.74 -0.45
CA ARG A 126 9.16 11.39 0.57
C ARG A 126 8.29 10.36 1.29
N LYS A 127 7.98 10.62 2.56
CA LYS A 127 7.08 9.81 3.37
C LYS A 127 6.05 10.64 4.12
N MET A 128 4.81 10.14 4.23
CA MET A 128 3.80 10.68 5.15
C MET A 128 3.92 9.95 6.47
N VAL A 129 4.30 10.68 7.52
CA VAL A 129 4.49 10.12 8.85
C VAL A 129 3.32 10.48 9.75
N PHE A 130 2.70 9.47 10.34
CA PHE A 130 1.63 9.57 11.34
C PHE A 130 2.17 9.06 12.68
N SER A 131 2.88 9.94 13.41
CA SER A 131 3.58 9.60 14.67
C SER A 131 2.88 10.09 15.93
N LYS A 132 1.78 10.83 15.79
CA LYS A 132 1.00 11.32 16.94
C LYS A 132 0.01 10.25 17.42
N ARG A 133 -0.35 10.32 18.71
CA ARG A 133 -1.39 9.46 19.28
C ARG A 133 -2.70 9.63 18.48
N PRO A 134 -3.38 8.53 18.10
CA PRO A 134 -4.66 8.62 17.42
C PRO A 134 -5.70 9.37 18.26
N MET A 135 -6.41 10.30 17.64
CA MET A 135 -7.47 11.08 18.28
C MET A 135 -8.83 10.42 18.03
N PRO A 136 -9.73 10.37 19.02
CA PRO A 136 -11.09 9.92 18.78
C PRO A 136 -11.81 10.91 17.88
N ILE A 137 -12.55 10.41 16.90
CA ILE A 137 -13.47 11.25 16.12
C ILE A 137 -14.68 11.51 17.02
N ALA A 138 -14.73 12.68 17.64
CA ALA A 138 -15.94 13.12 18.33
C ALA A 138 -17.08 13.12 17.30
N SER A 139 -18.17 12.42 17.61
CA SER A 139 -19.42 12.50 16.86
C SER A 139 -19.99 13.90 17.04
N SER A 140 -19.44 14.91 16.37
CA SER A 140 -20.11 16.20 16.30
C SER A 140 -21.29 16.03 15.36
N THR A 141 -22.46 15.79 15.92
CA THR A 141 -23.76 16.08 15.30
C THR A 141 -23.87 17.59 15.08
N LYS A 142 -23.06 18.14 14.17
CA LYS A 142 -23.24 19.49 13.66
C LYS A 142 -23.95 19.41 12.32
N GLY A 143 -25.28 19.54 12.37
CA GLY A 143 -26.07 20.01 11.24
C GLY A 143 -26.85 18.96 10.43
N ILE A 144 -27.66 18.14 11.08
CA ILE A 144 -28.93 17.71 10.46
C ILE A 144 -30.05 18.09 11.41
N THR A 145 -30.43 19.36 11.39
CA THR A 145 -31.66 19.84 12.00
C THR A 145 -32.80 19.37 11.08
N ALA A 146 -33.27 18.14 11.27
CA ALA A 146 -34.60 17.77 10.80
C ALA A 146 -35.61 18.42 11.75
N PRO A 147 -36.61 19.18 11.27
CA PRO A 147 -37.62 19.73 12.15
C PRO A 147 -38.46 18.58 12.71
N LEU A 148 -38.46 18.45 14.04
CA LEU A 148 -39.41 17.60 14.76
C LEU A 148 -40.81 18.20 14.58
N SER A 149 -41.62 17.61 13.71
CA SER A 149 -43.05 17.88 13.68
C SER A 149 -43.67 17.41 15.00
N ARG A 150 -44.05 18.37 15.85
CA ARG A 150 -45.03 18.16 16.94
C ARG A 150 -46.32 17.65 16.31
N ILE A 151 -46.68 16.39 16.56
CA ILE A 151 -48.06 15.94 16.43
C ILE A 151 -48.68 16.05 17.82
N GLY A 152 -49.53 17.08 17.95
CA GLY A 152 -50.32 17.36 19.14
C GLY A 152 -51.50 16.39 19.26
N SER A 153 -51.78 16.12 20.53
CA SER A 153 -53.01 15.63 21.18
C SER A 153 -54.26 15.37 20.33
N LYS A 154 -54.83 14.19 20.59
CA LYS A 154 -56.26 13.84 20.45
C LYS A 154 -57.19 14.87 21.08
N PRO A 155 -58.47 14.84 20.67
CA PRO A 155 -59.59 14.61 21.58
C PRO A 155 -60.08 13.15 21.48
#